data_AF-A0A0J1IJS4-F1
#
_entry.id   AF-A0A0J1IJS4-F1
#
_cell.length_a   1.000
_cell.length_b   1.000
_cell.length_c   1.000
_cell.angle_alpha   90.00
_cell.angle_beta   90.00
_cell.angle_gamma   90.00
#
_symmetry.space_group_name_H-M   'P 1'
#
loop_
_entity.id
_entity.type
_entity.pdbx_description
1 polymer ?
#
loop_
_entity_poly.entity_id
_entity_poly.type
_entity_poly.pdbx_seq_one_letter_code
_entity_poly.pdbx_strand_id
1 'polypeptide(L)'
;MFTAITEAGEIINLFTRKEKDDLKCLRQTPLYCPECKGRVLLKMGEKKITHFAHERKACCSSNGEAESTYHLQGKLQLYQKLAELNLHPQVEPYYPEIKQRADISFVFHKKQYVIEYQCAKISPQLIKKRTEGYRKVNIHPIWIIGFCHLKKWNPVKLKLSTFIYQFFILYHNQYLLPSYCPYDRAFYLIQNPIPISISQFFVTTFCYPLVKIEGKPPLIPRKKWHFTYWREIIHRQKTKDIHYQTNDQFLKELYVHDLHPHFLPPFIGIPLKEGFLLETAPLYWQATIFLDSFKEEMKIYPLQKIYVNFHKRIDSRQIKIRDFPFISEADWRKAVKQYLHILVELKVIEEVKPHFYRMLYKKKIRNYEIQEQEEAMFYKQLKKLVNKQ
;
A
#
# COMPACT_ATOMS: atom_id res chain seq x y z
N MET A 1 22.39 14.10 -2.40
CA MET A 1 21.88 15.01 -1.36
C MET A 1 22.18 16.44 -1.77
N PHE A 2 21.39 17.40 -1.31
CA PHE A 2 21.52 18.83 -1.64
C PHE A 2 22.10 19.69 -0.52
N THR A 3 22.27 19.10 0.66
CA THR A 3 22.85 19.76 1.83
C THR A 3 24.14 19.10 2.29
N ALA A 4 25.07 19.90 2.82
CA ALA A 4 26.29 19.45 3.48
C ALA A 4 26.62 20.41 4.63
N ILE A 5 27.56 20.04 5.50
CA ILE A 5 28.12 20.92 6.53
C ILE A 5 29.62 21.14 6.30
N THR A 6 30.11 22.34 6.61
CA THR A 6 31.55 22.65 6.66
C THR A 6 32.18 22.11 7.94
N GLU A 7 33.52 22.18 8.05
CA GLU A 7 34.23 21.90 9.31
C GLU A 7 33.76 22.81 10.46
N ALA A 8 33.42 24.07 10.16
CA ALA A 8 32.86 25.02 11.13
C ALA A 8 31.40 24.71 11.53
N GLY A 9 30.77 23.70 10.92
CA GLY A 9 29.39 23.30 11.21
C GLY A 9 28.32 24.08 10.45
N GLU A 10 28.70 24.98 9.54
CA GLU A 10 27.76 25.76 8.74
C GLU A 10 27.08 24.89 7.68
N ILE A 11 25.77 25.04 7.52
CA ILE A 11 24.99 24.29 6.51
C ILE A 11 25.12 24.94 5.15
N ILE A 12 25.57 24.16 4.17
CA ILE A 12 25.56 24.50 2.76
C ILE A 12 24.33 23.89 2.10
N ASN A 13 23.55 24.73 1.42
CA ASN A 13 22.35 24.33 0.69
C ASN A 13 22.47 24.72 -0.79
N LEU A 14 22.40 23.71 -1.67
CA LEU A 14 22.52 23.89 -3.12
C LEU A 14 21.27 24.54 -3.77
N PHE A 15 20.15 24.64 -3.07
CA PHE A 15 18.94 25.29 -3.60
C PHE A 15 18.92 26.79 -3.33
N THR A 16 19.67 27.28 -2.34
CA THR A 16 19.77 28.71 -2.00
C THR A 16 20.98 29.37 -2.65
N ARG A 17 22.06 28.64 -2.91
CA ARG A 17 23.27 29.17 -3.59
C ARG A 17 23.14 29.08 -5.11
N LYS A 18 23.12 30.23 -5.78
CA LYS A 18 22.87 30.34 -7.24
C LYS A 18 24.13 30.63 -8.07
N GLU A 19 25.21 31.08 -7.47
CA GLU A 19 26.40 31.53 -8.20
C GLU A 19 27.36 30.37 -8.52
N LYS A 20 27.81 30.30 -9.78
CA LYS A 20 28.68 29.22 -10.26
C LYS A 20 30.10 29.30 -9.68
N ASP A 21 30.59 30.49 -9.37
CA ASP A 21 31.95 30.67 -8.86
C ASP A 21 32.04 30.26 -7.38
N ASP A 22 31.00 30.53 -6.58
CA ASP A 22 30.83 29.96 -5.24
C ASP A 22 30.90 28.42 -5.23
N LEU A 23 30.24 27.77 -6.19
CA LEU A 23 30.23 26.31 -6.29
C LEU A 23 31.60 25.73 -6.65
N LYS A 24 32.46 26.48 -7.36
CA LYS A 24 33.83 26.02 -7.66
C LYS A 24 34.70 26.03 -6.39
N CYS A 25 34.61 27.08 -5.58
CA CYS A 25 35.32 27.17 -4.30
C CYS A 25 34.92 26.02 -3.36
N LEU A 26 33.61 25.72 -3.27
CA LEU A 26 33.09 24.63 -2.45
C LEU A 26 33.59 23.23 -2.84
N ARG A 27 34.06 23.06 -4.07
CA ARG A 27 34.64 21.79 -4.53
C ARG A 27 35.99 21.50 -3.89
N GLN A 28 36.70 22.53 -3.44
CA GLN A 28 38.00 22.44 -2.78
C GLN A 28 37.88 22.39 -1.26
N THR A 29 36.72 22.78 -0.71
CA THR A 29 36.46 22.75 0.74
C THR A 29 36.12 21.34 1.22
N PRO A 30 36.66 20.90 2.38
CA PRO A 30 36.17 19.71 3.06
C PRO A 30 34.71 19.88 3.51
N LEU A 31 33.85 18.97 3.06
CA LEU A 31 32.42 18.98 3.37
C LEU A 31 31.99 17.63 3.93
N TYR A 32 31.02 17.66 4.84
CA TYR A 32 30.56 16.49 5.56
C TYR A 32 29.04 16.34 5.48
N CYS A 33 28.59 15.10 5.59
CA CYS A 33 27.17 14.76 5.68
C CYS A 33 26.61 15.23 7.03
N PRO A 34 25.47 15.96 7.08
CA PRO A 34 24.89 16.42 8.34
C PRO A 34 24.50 15.28 9.30
N GLU A 35 24.17 14.11 8.73
CA GLU A 35 23.62 12.95 9.43
C GLU A 35 24.71 12.02 9.97
N CYS A 36 25.62 11.54 9.11
CA CYS A 36 26.67 10.59 9.52
C CYS A 36 28.04 11.22 9.76
N LYS A 37 28.19 12.53 9.49
CA LYS A 37 29.46 13.27 9.56
C LYS A 37 30.58 12.73 8.64
N GLY A 38 30.27 11.81 7.72
CA GLY A 38 31.21 11.31 6.72
C GLY A 38 31.49 12.33 5.62
N ARG A 39 32.69 12.27 5.02
CA ARG A 39 33.13 13.18 3.95
C ARG A 39 32.27 13.04 2.68
N VAL A 40 31.86 14.17 2.11
CA VAL A 40 31.09 14.26 0.87
C VAL A 40 31.82 15.15 -0.15
N LEU A 41 31.59 14.85 -1.43
CA LEU A 41 32.15 15.56 -2.57
C LEU A 41 31.04 16.22 -3.37
N LEU A 42 31.26 17.48 -3.77
CA LEU A 42 30.38 18.18 -4.71
C LEU A 42 30.53 17.58 -6.11
N LYS A 43 29.46 17.00 -6.65
CA LYS A 43 29.36 16.51 -8.02
C LYS A 43 28.63 17.55 -8.85
N MET A 44 29.34 18.12 -9.82
CA MET A 44 28.83 19.13 -10.75
C MET A 44 29.17 18.71 -12.18
N GLY A 45 28.22 18.82 -13.09
CA GLY A 45 28.42 18.60 -14.52
C GLY A 45 27.27 19.20 -15.33
N GLU A 46 27.50 19.54 -16.58
CA GLU A 46 26.54 20.30 -17.39
C GLU A 46 25.17 19.61 -17.54
N LYS A 47 25.16 18.26 -17.59
CA LYS A 47 23.94 17.46 -17.76
C LYS A 47 23.41 16.84 -16.46
N LYS A 48 24.20 16.85 -15.37
CA LYS A 48 23.83 16.18 -14.11
C LYS A 48 23.45 17.22 -13.07
N ILE A 49 22.35 16.96 -12.36
CA ILE A 49 21.92 17.77 -11.22
C ILE A 49 23.10 17.90 -10.24
N THR A 50 23.46 19.13 -9.88
CA THR A 50 24.51 19.38 -8.89
C THR A 50 24.08 18.85 -7.52
N HIS A 51 24.89 17.99 -6.92
CA HIS A 51 24.58 17.35 -5.63
C HIS A 51 25.85 16.96 -4.88
N PHE A 52 25.74 16.75 -3.57
CA PHE A 52 26.77 16.12 -2.77
C PHE A 52 26.63 14.59 -2.80
N ALA A 53 27.76 13.89 -2.86
CA ALA A 53 27.85 12.43 -2.81
C ALA A 53 28.95 12.00 -1.83
N HIS A 54 28.71 10.96 -1.04
CA HIS A 54 29.73 10.43 -0.12
C HIS A 54 30.98 9.95 -0.88
N GLU A 55 32.17 10.25 -0.34
CA GLU A 55 33.45 9.87 -0.96
C GLU A 55 33.69 8.35 -0.89
N ARG A 56 33.28 7.72 0.21
CA ARG A 56 33.28 6.26 0.42
C ARG A 56 31.83 5.81 0.64
N LYS A 57 31.53 4.51 0.53
CA LYS A 57 30.26 3.93 1.01
C LYS A 57 30.22 4.05 2.54
N ALA A 58 29.94 5.25 3.05
CA ALA A 58 29.73 5.49 4.46
C ALA A 58 28.43 4.81 4.88
N CYS A 59 28.43 4.21 6.07
CA CYS A 59 27.25 3.58 6.66
C CYS A 59 26.30 4.68 7.21
N CYS A 60 25.79 5.53 6.32
CA CYS A 60 24.80 6.54 6.66
C CYS A 60 23.44 5.86 6.80
N SER A 61 22.67 6.22 7.84
CA SER A 61 21.31 5.71 8.09
C SER A 61 20.32 5.99 6.96
N SER A 62 20.64 6.92 6.07
CA SER A 62 19.94 7.16 4.80
C SER A 62 20.23 6.11 3.70
N ASN A 63 20.63 4.89 4.07
CA ASN A 63 21.13 3.79 3.23
C ASN A 63 22.42 4.14 2.46
N GLY A 64 23.42 3.24 2.56
CA GLY A 64 24.74 3.34 1.91
C GLY A 64 24.77 3.24 0.37
N GLU A 65 23.69 3.64 -0.31
CA GLU A 65 23.62 3.77 -1.77
C GLU A 65 23.55 5.26 -2.13
N ALA A 66 24.32 5.67 -3.14
CA ALA A 66 24.24 7.03 -3.67
C ALA A 66 22.81 7.29 -4.16
N GLU A 67 22.22 8.42 -3.74
CA GLU A 67 20.89 8.83 -4.24
C GLU A 67 20.90 8.84 -5.77
N SER A 68 19.93 8.17 -6.38
CA SER A 68 19.84 8.09 -7.84
C SER A 68 19.47 9.45 -8.44
N THR A 69 19.81 9.65 -9.71
CA THR A 69 19.38 10.84 -10.47
C THR A 69 17.85 11.00 -10.46
N TYR A 70 17.12 9.88 -10.51
CA TYR A 70 15.67 9.83 -10.38
C TYR A 70 15.19 10.43 -9.06
N HIS A 71 15.80 10.04 -7.94
CA HIS A 71 15.48 10.56 -6.62
C HIS A 71 15.77 12.06 -6.52
N LEU A 72 16.97 12.49 -6.92
CA LEU A 72 17.40 13.89 -6.90
C LEU A 72 16.46 14.78 -7.73
N GLN A 73 16.10 14.34 -8.93
CA GLN A 73 15.20 15.08 -9.82
C GLN A 73 13.80 15.21 -9.22
N GLY A 74 13.25 14.14 -8.65
CA GLY A 74 11.93 14.20 -8.03
C GLY A 74 11.90 15.10 -6.80
N LYS A 75 12.92 15.00 -5.94
CA LYS A 75 13.06 15.87 -4.76
C LYS A 75 13.14 17.35 -5.16
N LEU A 76 13.96 17.68 -6.17
CA LEU A 76 14.07 19.04 -6.70
C LEU A 76 12.73 19.57 -7.22
N GLN A 77 12.02 18.80 -8.03
CA GLN A 77 10.73 19.22 -8.60
C GLN A 77 9.66 19.42 -7.53
N LEU A 78 9.60 18.54 -6.53
CA LEU A 78 8.67 18.67 -5.40
C LEU A 78 8.97 19.91 -4.56
N TYR A 79 10.25 20.18 -4.28
CA TYR A 79 10.68 21.39 -3.59
C TYR A 79 10.29 22.64 -4.37
N GLN A 80 10.59 22.69 -5.67
CA GLN A 80 10.25 23.82 -6.53
C GLN A 80 8.75 24.08 -6.52
N LYS A 81 7.92 23.02 -6.64
CA LYS A 81 6.47 23.18 -6.60
C LYS A 81 5.96 23.72 -5.27
N LEU A 82 6.53 23.29 -4.14
CA LEU A 82 6.17 23.85 -2.83
C LEU A 82 6.59 25.32 -2.70
N ALA A 83 7.73 25.71 -3.29
CA ALA A 83 8.20 27.09 -3.31
C ALA A 83 7.29 27.97 -4.18
N GLU A 84 6.87 27.49 -5.35
CA GLU A 84 5.87 28.15 -6.22
C GLU A 84 4.54 28.38 -5.49
N LEU A 85 4.16 27.48 -4.59
CA LEU A 85 2.95 27.59 -3.76
C LEU A 85 3.15 28.48 -2.51
N ASN A 86 4.29 29.17 -2.37
CA ASN A 86 4.63 30.01 -1.22
C ASN A 86 4.58 29.27 0.14
N LEU A 87 4.94 27.97 0.15
CA LEU A 87 4.96 27.16 1.38
C LEU A 87 6.32 27.15 2.09
N HIS A 88 7.23 28.03 1.68
CA HIS A 88 8.58 28.21 2.24
C HIS A 88 9.30 26.88 2.54
N PRO A 89 9.46 26.00 1.54
CA PRO A 89 10.06 24.69 1.77
C PRO A 89 11.54 24.80 2.15
N GLN A 90 12.01 23.84 2.94
CA GLN A 90 13.42 23.61 3.24
C GLN A 90 13.82 22.24 2.73
N VAL A 91 14.94 22.14 2.01
CA VAL A 91 15.47 20.86 1.53
C VAL A 91 16.37 20.24 2.60
N GLU A 92 16.21 18.94 2.80
CA GLU A 92 17.05 18.12 3.67
C GLU A 92 17.28 18.64 5.10
N PRO A 93 16.26 19.19 5.79
CA PRO A 93 16.43 19.63 7.17
C PRO A 93 16.76 18.45 8.08
N TYR A 94 17.72 18.67 8.97
CA TYR A 94 18.09 17.72 10.00
C TYR A 94 17.36 18.06 11.30
N TYR A 95 16.73 17.06 11.90
CA TYR A 95 16.01 17.15 13.17
C TYR A 95 16.81 16.41 14.25
N PRO A 96 17.60 17.12 15.09
CA PRO A 96 18.51 16.50 16.04
C PRO A 96 17.82 15.64 17.10
N GLU A 97 16.65 16.08 17.59
CA GLU A 97 15.84 15.40 18.62
C GLU A 97 15.51 13.95 18.24
N ILE A 98 15.27 13.72 16.95
CA ILE A 98 14.91 12.41 16.40
C ILE A 98 16.04 11.80 15.57
N LYS A 99 17.16 12.52 15.42
CA LYS A 99 18.33 12.17 14.61
C LYS A 99 17.94 11.77 13.18
N GLN A 100 17.02 12.51 12.56
CA GLN A 100 16.50 12.22 11.22
C GLN A 100 16.72 13.40 10.28
N ARG A 101 17.05 13.09 9.03
CA ARG A 101 17.00 14.04 7.91
C ARG A 101 15.78 13.74 7.05
N ALA A 102 14.90 14.72 6.86
CA ALA A 102 13.79 14.63 5.91
C ALA A 102 14.27 14.92 4.48
N ASP A 103 13.47 14.66 3.45
CA ASP A 103 13.84 15.14 2.10
C ASP A 103 13.47 16.61 1.91
N ILE A 104 12.26 17.00 2.32
CA ILE A 104 11.76 18.36 2.25
C ILE A 104 10.89 18.61 3.48
N SER A 105 10.96 19.80 4.08
CA SER A 105 9.96 20.25 5.06
C SER A 105 9.28 21.52 4.61
N PHE A 106 8.06 21.76 5.07
CA PHE A 106 7.32 22.98 4.77
C PHE A 106 6.26 23.23 5.84
N VAL A 107 5.78 24.47 5.93
CA VAL A 107 4.68 24.86 6.82
C VAL A 107 3.42 25.03 6.01
N PHE A 108 2.33 24.40 6.46
CA PHE A 108 1.01 24.57 5.86
C PHE A 108 -0.05 24.68 6.96
N HIS A 109 -0.90 25.70 6.90
CA HIS A 109 -1.90 26.00 7.94
C HIS A 109 -1.35 25.92 9.38
N LYS A 110 -0.19 26.55 9.63
CA LYS A 110 0.51 26.57 10.93
C LYS A 110 0.95 25.20 11.45
N LYS A 111 0.98 24.17 10.60
CA LYS A 111 1.48 22.83 10.93
C LYS A 111 2.75 22.55 10.14
N GLN A 112 3.70 21.90 10.79
CA GLN A 112 4.94 21.46 10.16
C GLN A 112 4.71 20.12 9.45
N TYR A 113 5.07 20.06 8.18
CA TYR A 113 5.04 18.86 7.36
C TYR A 113 6.43 18.50 6.86
N VAL A 114 6.65 17.21 6.62
CA VAL A 114 7.81 16.72 5.89
C VAL A 114 7.37 15.83 4.75
N ILE A 115 8.05 15.93 3.61
CA ILE A 115 7.95 14.96 2.51
C ILE A 115 9.12 13.99 2.62
N GLU A 116 8.81 12.71 2.47
CA GLU A 116 9.75 11.61 2.29
C GLU A 116 9.53 11.02 0.90
N TYR A 117 10.44 11.27 -0.04
CA TYR A 117 10.32 10.79 -1.42
C TYR A 117 11.08 9.46 -1.60
N GLN A 118 10.42 8.36 -1.28
CA GLN A 118 11.09 7.07 -1.17
C GLN A 118 11.24 6.37 -2.54
N CYS A 119 12.46 6.39 -3.09
CA CYS A 119 12.83 5.69 -4.33
C CYS A 119 13.69 4.42 -4.13
N ALA A 120 14.26 4.25 -2.93
CA ALA A 120 15.03 3.06 -2.57
C ALA A 120 14.16 2.12 -1.71
N LYS A 121 14.47 0.83 -1.69
CA LYS A 121 13.81 -0.07 -0.74
C LYS A 121 14.38 0.16 0.66
N ILE A 122 13.50 0.33 1.63
CA ILE A 122 13.83 0.38 3.07
C ILE A 122 12.96 -0.61 3.83
N SER A 123 13.41 -1.00 5.02
CA SER A 123 12.67 -1.95 5.85
C SER A 123 11.39 -1.31 6.41
N PRO A 124 10.34 -2.12 6.67
CA PRO A 124 9.14 -1.64 7.34
C PRO A 124 9.42 -0.99 8.70
N GLN A 125 10.37 -1.57 9.45
CA GLN A 125 10.78 -1.05 10.76
C GLN A 125 11.38 0.35 10.62
N LEU A 126 12.14 0.63 9.55
CA LEU A 126 12.72 1.95 9.33
C LEU A 126 11.65 2.98 8.95
N ILE A 127 10.68 2.62 8.09
CA ILE A 127 9.54 3.50 7.74
C ILE A 127 8.76 3.86 9.01
N LYS A 128 8.44 2.86 9.84
CA LYS A 128 7.73 3.06 11.10
C LYS A 128 8.52 3.94 12.06
N LYS A 129 9.81 3.64 12.28
CA LYS A 129 10.71 4.44 13.13
C LYS A 129 10.74 5.90 12.69
N ARG A 130 10.93 6.17 11.39
CA ARG A 130 11.00 7.55 10.85
C ARG A 130 9.69 8.29 11.06
N THR A 131 8.58 7.62 10.77
CA THR A 131 7.22 8.17 10.89
C THR A 131 6.89 8.52 12.34
N GLU A 132 7.17 7.62 13.27
CA GLU A 132 6.98 7.84 14.70
C GLU A 132 7.91 8.94 15.23
N GLY A 133 9.15 9.00 14.74
CA GLY A 133 10.08 10.10 15.04
C GLY A 133 9.45 11.45 14.73
N TYR A 134 8.97 11.67 13.50
CA TYR A 134 8.32 12.93 13.14
C TYR A 134 7.08 13.23 13.99
N ARG A 135 6.22 12.24 14.21
CA ARG A 135 5.00 12.41 15.03
C ARG A 135 5.32 12.83 16.47
N LYS A 136 6.40 12.30 17.07
CA LYS A 136 6.84 12.64 18.45
C LYS A 136 7.20 14.12 18.60
N VAL A 137 7.70 14.74 17.54
CA VAL A 137 8.06 16.18 17.52
C VAL A 137 7.00 17.03 16.81
N ASN A 138 5.74 16.54 16.74
CA ASN A 138 4.59 17.23 16.15
C ASN A 138 4.77 17.61 14.65
N ILE A 139 5.55 16.81 13.93
CA ILE A 139 5.76 16.94 12.48
C ILE A 139 4.91 15.90 11.75
N HIS A 140 4.26 16.33 10.66
CA HIS A 140 3.35 15.50 9.87
C HIS A 140 4.07 14.93 8.64
N PRO A 141 4.43 13.63 8.63
CA PRO A 141 5.12 13.04 7.48
C PRO A 141 4.16 12.71 6.34
N ILE A 142 4.57 13.06 5.12
CA ILE A 142 3.94 12.72 3.85
C ILE A 142 4.93 11.84 3.07
N TRP A 143 4.64 10.56 3.02
CA TRP A 143 5.45 9.62 2.24
C TRP A 143 4.94 9.55 0.81
N ILE A 144 5.85 9.68 -0.16
CA ILE A 144 5.57 9.57 -1.59
C ILE A 144 6.50 8.50 -2.15
N ILE A 145 5.95 7.44 -2.73
CA ILE A 145 6.78 6.38 -3.33
C ILE A 145 7.20 6.74 -4.75
N GLY A 146 8.46 6.47 -5.11
CA GLY A 146 8.92 6.57 -6.49
C GLY A 146 8.12 5.67 -7.42
N PHE A 147 7.63 6.22 -8.54
CA PHE A 147 6.87 5.45 -9.54
C PHE A 147 7.67 4.28 -10.13
N CYS A 148 9.00 4.35 -10.08
CA CYS A 148 9.92 3.26 -10.44
C CYS A 148 9.64 1.92 -9.71
N HIS A 149 8.96 1.93 -8.56
CA HIS A 149 8.55 0.72 -7.85
C HIS A 149 7.34 0.01 -8.49
N LEU A 150 6.53 0.70 -9.27
CA LEU A 150 5.31 0.17 -9.90
C LEU A 150 5.62 -0.52 -11.24
N LYS A 151 6.46 -1.56 -11.17
CA LYS A 151 6.87 -2.35 -12.35
C LYS A 151 5.64 -2.95 -13.05
N LYS A 152 5.62 -2.91 -14.40
CA LYS A 152 4.50 -3.36 -15.24
C LYS A 152 3.19 -2.63 -14.90
N TRP A 153 3.25 -1.31 -14.92
CA TRP A 153 2.11 -0.42 -14.70
C TRP A 153 0.93 -0.82 -15.58
N ASN A 154 -0.23 -1.02 -14.94
CA ASN A 154 -1.50 -1.16 -15.61
C ASN A 154 -2.55 -0.42 -14.76
N PRO A 155 -3.36 0.47 -15.37
CA PRO A 155 -4.24 1.39 -14.66
C PRO A 155 -5.44 0.71 -13.98
N VAL A 156 -5.63 -0.59 -14.24
CA VAL A 156 -6.72 -1.42 -13.71
C VAL A 156 -6.19 -2.47 -12.73
N LYS A 157 -4.96 -2.95 -12.93
CA LYS A 157 -4.37 -4.04 -12.15
C LYS A 157 -2.93 -3.76 -11.83
N LEU A 158 -2.55 -3.93 -10.55
CA LEU A 158 -1.15 -3.83 -10.15
C LEU A 158 -0.70 -5.02 -9.33
N LYS A 159 0.59 -5.34 -9.46
CA LYS A 159 1.29 -6.21 -8.52
C LYS A 159 1.91 -5.32 -7.44
N LEU A 160 1.36 -5.36 -6.23
CA LEU A 160 1.88 -4.62 -5.09
C LEU A 160 2.80 -5.55 -4.28
N SER A 161 4.05 -5.14 -4.12
CA SER A 161 5.01 -5.84 -3.28
C SER A 161 4.80 -5.48 -1.81
N THR A 162 5.40 -6.27 -0.92
CA THR A 162 5.35 -6.03 0.52
C THR A 162 5.81 -4.62 0.90
N PHE A 163 6.81 -4.11 0.18
CA PHE A 163 7.32 -2.75 0.34
C PHE A 163 6.27 -1.69 -0.03
N ILE A 164 5.55 -1.86 -1.14
CA ILE A 164 4.64 -0.83 -1.67
C ILE A 164 3.43 -0.62 -0.77
N TYR A 165 2.85 -1.69 -0.20
CA TYR A 165 1.61 -1.55 0.58
C TYR A 165 1.79 -0.68 1.84
N GLN A 166 3.02 -0.59 2.35
CA GLN A 166 3.33 0.16 3.58
C GLN A 166 3.11 1.66 3.42
N PHE A 167 3.08 2.15 2.17
CA PHE A 167 2.89 3.56 1.83
C PHE A 167 1.44 3.95 1.57
N PHE A 168 0.49 3.02 1.75
CA PHE A 168 -0.92 3.39 1.68
C PHE A 168 -1.32 4.22 2.89
N ILE A 169 -2.07 5.27 2.63
CA ILE A 169 -2.74 6.11 3.62
C ILE A 169 -4.25 5.94 3.50
N LEU A 170 -4.97 6.35 4.54
CA LEU A 170 -6.42 6.45 4.52
C LEU A 170 -6.82 7.92 4.31
N TYR A 171 -7.49 8.21 3.19
CA TYR A 171 -7.94 9.55 2.84
C TYR A 171 -9.43 9.52 2.45
N HIS A 172 -10.28 10.27 3.16
CA HIS A 172 -11.75 10.21 3.02
C HIS A 172 -12.30 8.78 2.92
N ASN A 173 -11.87 7.90 3.84
CA ASN A 173 -12.26 6.49 3.90
C ASN A 173 -11.89 5.66 2.64
N GLN A 174 -10.90 6.11 1.87
CA GLN A 174 -10.33 5.39 0.73
C GLN A 174 -8.84 5.15 0.96
N TYR A 175 -8.39 3.94 0.64
CA TYR A 175 -6.97 3.62 0.61
C TYR A 175 -6.35 4.31 -0.59
N LEU A 176 -5.31 5.11 -0.34
CA LEU A 176 -4.60 5.89 -1.34
C LEU A 176 -3.09 5.63 -1.22
N LEU A 177 -2.44 5.37 -2.33
CA LEU A 177 -0.99 5.31 -2.44
C LEU A 177 -0.53 6.48 -3.33
N PRO A 178 0.09 7.51 -2.73
CA PRO A 178 0.70 8.59 -3.50
C PRO A 178 2.03 8.14 -4.09
N SER A 179 2.14 8.19 -5.42
CA SER A 179 3.40 7.96 -6.13
C SER A 179 3.76 9.16 -7.01
N TYR A 180 5.05 9.40 -7.22
CA TYR A 180 5.54 10.48 -8.07
C TYR A 180 6.59 10.00 -9.07
N CYS A 181 6.42 10.42 -10.33
CA CYS A 181 7.37 10.20 -11.42
C CYS A 181 8.01 11.53 -11.85
N PRO A 182 9.34 11.70 -11.69
CA PRO A 182 10.04 12.92 -12.05
C PRO A 182 10.23 13.09 -13.57
N TYR A 183 10.19 11.99 -14.32
CA TYR A 183 10.29 12.02 -15.78
C TYR A 183 8.98 12.52 -16.40
N ASP A 184 7.84 12.00 -15.92
CA ASP A 184 6.52 12.44 -16.38
C ASP A 184 6.09 13.77 -15.73
N ARG A 185 6.80 14.20 -14.67
CA ARG A 185 6.45 15.33 -13.81
C ARG A 185 5.00 15.23 -13.32
N ALA A 186 4.62 14.05 -12.83
CA ALA A 186 3.25 13.75 -12.47
C ALA A 186 3.15 12.84 -11.25
N PHE A 187 2.10 13.06 -10.48
CA PHE A 187 1.64 12.15 -9.44
C PHE A 187 0.79 11.04 -10.05
N TYR A 188 1.06 9.81 -9.62
CA TYR A 188 0.21 8.66 -9.86
C TYR A 188 -0.44 8.28 -8.54
N LEU A 189 -1.75 8.50 -8.44
CA LEU A 189 -2.54 8.17 -7.25
C LEU A 189 -3.21 6.83 -7.47
N ILE A 190 -2.80 5.82 -6.70
CA ILE A 190 -3.36 4.47 -6.77
C ILE A 190 -4.35 4.30 -5.63
N GLN A 191 -5.57 3.92 -5.96
CA GLN A 191 -6.70 3.94 -5.03
C GLN A 191 -7.49 2.66 -5.08
N ASN A 192 -8.24 2.43 -4.00
CA ASN A 192 -9.16 1.31 -3.85
C ASN A 192 -8.52 -0.02 -4.28
N PRO A 193 -7.36 -0.40 -3.70
CA PRO A 193 -6.74 -1.68 -3.97
C PRO A 193 -7.67 -2.80 -3.49
N ILE A 194 -8.22 -3.57 -4.42
CA ILE A 194 -9.07 -4.74 -4.10
C ILE A 194 -8.25 -5.99 -4.40
N PRO A 195 -7.88 -6.79 -3.39
CA PRO A 195 -7.05 -7.97 -3.57
C PRO A 195 -7.76 -9.03 -4.40
N ILE A 196 -7.03 -9.56 -5.36
CA ILE A 196 -7.34 -10.76 -6.14
C ILE A 196 -6.51 -11.94 -5.61
N SER A 197 -5.29 -11.65 -5.20
CA SER A 197 -4.39 -12.57 -4.49
C SER A 197 -3.60 -11.79 -3.44
N ILE A 198 -2.59 -12.42 -2.84
CA ILE A 198 -1.72 -11.78 -1.83
C ILE A 198 -1.02 -10.54 -2.42
N SER A 199 -0.67 -10.59 -3.71
CA SER A 199 0.16 -9.56 -4.38
C SER A 199 -0.52 -8.88 -5.58
N GLN A 200 -1.63 -9.40 -6.09
CA GLN A 200 -2.33 -8.82 -7.25
C GLN A 200 -3.62 -8.13 -6.80
N PHE A 201 -3.82 -6.91 -7.29
CA PHE A 201 -4.93 -6.05 -6.90
C PHE A 201 -5.58 -5.43 -8.12
N PHE A 202 -6.91 -5.30 -8.09
CA PHE A 202 -7.59 -4.28 -8.87
C PHE A 202 -7.31 -2.93 -8.24
N VAL A 203 -7.11 -1.92 -9.07
CA VAL A 203 -6.85 -0.56 -8.61
C VAL A 203 -7.57 0.45 -9.49
N THR A 204 -7.79 1.62 -8.94
CA THR A 204 -8.11 2.82 -9.71
C THR A 204 -6.90 3.73 -9.71
N THR A 205 -6.49 4.22 -10.87
CA THR A 205 -5.31 5.07 -10.99
C THR A 205 -5.65 6.44 -11.57
N PHE A 206 -5.11 7.49 -10.97
CA PHE A 206 -5.20 8.85 -11.49
C PHE A 206 -3.80 9.40 -11.74
N CYS A 207 -3.59 9.94 -12.94
CA CYS A 207 -2.41 10.73 -13.24
C CYS A 207 -2.76 12.19 -13.02
N TYR A 208 -1.96 12.86 -12.20
CA TYR A 208 -2.13 14.26 -11.84
C TYR A 208 -0.82 15.01 -12.10
N PRO A 209 -0.70 15.74 -13.22
CA PRO A 209 0.50 16.49 -13.56
C PRO A 209 0.87 17.49 -12.46
N LEU A 210 2.16 17.61 -12.14
CA LEU A 210 2.68 18.50 -11.09
C LEU A 210 2.22 19.95 -11.32
N VAL A 211 2.17 20.38 -12.59
CA VAL A 211 1.75 21.72 -12.99
C VAL A 211 0.31 22.03 -12.59
N LYS A 212 -0.56 21.02 -12.51
CA LYS A 212 -1.98 21.18 -12.16
C LYS A 212 -2.22 21.24 -10.65
N ILE A 213 -1.20 21.02 -9.82
CA ILE A 213 -1.36 21.13 -8.36
C ILE A 213 -1.66 22.58 -8.02
N GLU A 214 -2.94 22.77 -7.72
CA GLU A 214 -3.57 23.92 -7.10
C GLU A 214 -4.10 23.43 -5.74
N GLY A 215 -4.27 24.31 -4.75
CA GLY A 215 -4.53 23.93 -3.35
C GLY A 215 -5.78 23.09 -3.05
N LYS A 216 -6.50 22.59 -4.06
CA LYS A 216 -7.65 21.69 -3.92
C LYS A 216 -7.24 20.24 -4.22
N PRO A 217 -7.55 19.28 -3.33
CA PRO A 217 -7.30 17.87 -3.59
C PRO A 217 -8.10 17.40 -4.81
N PRO A 218 -7.56 16.50 -5.64
CA PRO A 218 -8.30 15.98 -6.79
C PRO A 218 -9.58 15.27 -6.32
N LEU A 219 -10.69 15.49 -7.04
CA LEU A 219 -11.89 14.68 -6.89
C LEU A 219 -11.55 13.24 -7.26
N ILE A 220 -11.93 12.32 -6.38
CA ILE A 220 -11.57 10.90 -6.51
C ILE A 220 -12.81 10.10 -6.94
N PRO A 221 -12.99 9.80 -8.24
CA PRO A 221 -14.09 8.97 -8.67
C PRO A 221 -13.86 7.52 -8.28
N ARG A 222 -14.90 6.89 -7.75
CA ARG A 222 -14.90 5.46 -7.42
C ARG A 222 -15.08 4.66 -8.71
N LYS A 223 -14.05 3.93 -9.14
CA LYS A 223 -14.21 2.92 -10.21
C LYS A 223 -14.48 1.55 -9.62
N LYS A 224 -15.31 0.79 -10.33
CA LYS A 224 -15.64 -0.61 -10.03
C LYS A 224 -14.51 -1.52 -10.48
N TRP A 225 -14.35 -2.66 -9.82
CA TRP A 225 -13.43 -3.71 -10.27
C TRP A 225 -14.05 -4.54 -11.40
N HIS A 226 -13.20 -5.20 -12.18
CA HIS A 226 -13.60 -5.88 -13.41
C HIS A 226 -14.09 -7.32 -13.12
N PHE A 227 -15.41 -7.49 -13.12
CA PHE A 227 -16.09 -8.75 -12.79
C PHE A 227 -15.64 -9.95 -13.64
N THR A 228 -15.66 -9.81 -14.98
CA THR A 228 -15.31 -10.89 -15.92
C THR A 228 -13.89 -11.39 -15.69
N TYR A 229 -12.97 -10.46 -15.48
CA TYR A 229 -11.56 -10.77 -15.26
C TYR A 229 -11.32 -11.50 -13.93
N TRP A 230 -11.99 -11.09 -12.85
CA TRP A 230 -11.93 -11.84 -11.58
C TRP A 230 -12.46 -13.26 -11.75
N ARG A 231 -13.57 -13.46 -12.47
CA ARG A 231 -14.17 -14.77 -12.70
C ARG A 231 -13.16 -15.73 -13.35
N GLU A 232 -12.40 -15.25 -14.33
CA GLU A 232 -11.32 -16.04 -14.93
C GLU A 232 -10.20 -16.35 -13.93
N ILE A 233 -9.83 -15.41 -13.06
CA ILE A 233 -8.77 -15.63 -12.08
C ILE A 233 -9.20 -16.62 -11.00
N ILE A 234 -10.41 -16.48 -10.44
CA ILE A 234 -10.87 -17.38 -9.39
C ILE A 234 -11.03 -18.80 -9.93
N HIS A 235 -11.53 -18.94 -11.17
CA HIS A 235 -11.58 -20.23 -11.85
C HIS A 235 -10.17 -20.83 -12.01
N ARG A 236 -9.19 -20.04 -12.47
CA ARG A 236 -7.78 -20.47 -12.55
C ARG A 236 -7.17 -20.80 -11.19
N GLN A 237 -7.53 -20.11 -10.11
CA GLN A 237 -7.02 -20.41 -8.77
C GLN A 237 -7.57 -21.76 -8.29
N LYS A 238 -8.89 -21.96 -8.40
CA LYS A 238 -9.55 -23.24 -8.06
C LYS A 238 -8.99 -24.41 -8.87
N THR A 239 -8.60 -24.21 -10.14
CA THR A 239 -8.02 -25.27 -10.99
C THR A 239 -6.50 -25.45 -10.80
N LYS A 240 -5.73 -24.39 -10.57
CA LYS A 240 -4.28 -24.48 -10.36
C LYS A 240 -3.89 -25.18 -9.06
N ASP A 241 -4.62 -24.92 -7.97
CA ASP A 241 -4.33 -25.55 -6.68
C ASP A 241 -4.48 -27.07 -6.74
N ILE A 242 -5.28 -27.59 -7.68
CA ILE A 242 -5.44 -29.04 -7.94
C ILE A 242 -4.23 -29.63 -8.65
N HIS A 243 -3.60 -28.89 -9.58
CA HIS A 243 -2.55 -29.41 -10.44
C HIS A 243 -1.13 -29.24 -9.92
N TYR A 244 -0.88 -28.26 -9.04
CA TYR A 244 0.49 -27.92 -8.62
C TYR A 244 0.76 -28.07 -7.12
N GLN A 245 -0.23 -28.50 -6.30
CA GLN A 245 -0.11 -28.64 -4.83
C GLN A 245 0.58 -27.44 -4.14
N THR A 246 0.35 -26.23 -4.65
CA THR A 246 1.09 -25.02 -4.23
C THR A 246 0.82 -24.60 -2.78
N ASN A 247 -0.21 -25.16 -2.14
CA ASN A 247 -0.54 -24.94 -0.74
C ASN A 247 -1.08 -26.22 -0.09
N ASP A 248 -0.18 -27.16 0.16
CA ASP A 248 -0.47 -28.50 0.71
C ASP A 248 -1.35 -28.45 1.98
N GLN A 249 -1.13 -27.45 2.86
CA GLN A 249 -1.93 -27.30 4.08
C GLN A 249 -3.39 -26.94 3.80
N PHE A 250 -3.67 -26.03 2.87
CA PHE A 250 -5.04 -25.66 2.52
C PHE A 250 -5.78 -26.82 1.84
N LEU A 251 -5.10 -27.55 0.96
CA LEU A 251 -5.69 -28.72 0.30
C LEU A 251 -6.04 -29.81 1.31
N LYS A 252 -5.13 -30.10 2.25
CA LYS A 252 -5.38 -31.04 3.36
C LYS A 252 -6.59 -30.62 4.19
N GLU A 253 -6.72 -29.33 4.52
CA GLU A 253 -7.88 -28.82 5.26
C GLU A 253 -9.19 -29.02 4.49
N LEU A 254 -9.20 -28.75 3.17
CA LEU A 254 -10.38 -28.99 2.35
C LEU A 254 -10.77 -30.46 2.31
N TYR A 255 -9.79 -31.37 2.17
CA TYR A 255 -10.05 -32.80 2.13
C TYR A 255 -10.57 -33.37 3.45
N VAL A 256 -10.11 -32.87 4.60
CA VAL A 256 -10.67 -33.23 5.92
C VAL A 256 -12.15 -32.83 6.05
N HIS A 257 -12.63 -31.89 5.23
CA HIS A 257 -14.02 -31.46 5.19
C HIS A 257 -14.82 -32.03 4.00
N ASP A 258 -14.28 -33.05 3.31
CA ASP A 258 -14.83 -33.64 2.08
C ASP A 258 -15.09 -32.58 1.00
N LEU A 259 -14.16 -31.63 0.86
CA LEU A 259 -14.24 -30.55 -0.11
C LEU A 259 -13.09 -30.63 -1.12
N HIS A 260 -13.42 -30.41 -2.38
CA HIS A 260 -12.45 -30.23 -3.44
C HIS A 260 -12.38 -28.75 -3.86
N PRO A 261 -11.20 -28.18 -4.20
CA PRO A 261 -11.07 -26.77 -4.58
C PRO A 261 -12.00 -26.34 -5.72
N HIS A 262 -12.16 -27.18 -6.74
CA HIS A 262 -13.07 -26.92 -7.87
C HIS A 262 -14.51 -26.73 -7.40
N PHE A 263 -14.92 -27.51 -6.41
CA PHE A 263 -16.28 -27.53 -5.89
C PHE A 263 -16.52 -26.51 -4.80
N LEU A 264 -15.55 -25.65 -4.46
CA LEU A 264 -15.77 -24.60 -3.47
C LEU A 264 -16.97 -23.72 -3.87
N PRO A 265 -17.87 -23.40 -2.93
CA PRO A 265 -19.02 -22.56 -3.22
C PRO A 265 -18.62 -21.24 -3.88
N PRO A 266 -19.46 -20.70 -4.77
CA PRO A 266 -19.11 -19.53 -5.58
C PRO A 266 -18.96 -18.23 -4.78
N PHE A 267 -19.49 -18.21 -3.56
CA PHE A 267 -19.34 -17.11 -2.61
C PHE A 267 -17.99 -17.07 -1.87
N ILE A 268 -17.06 -17.96 -2.21
CA ILE A 268 -15.68 -17.96 -1.69
C ILE A 268 -14.73 -17.37 -2.75
N GLY A 269 -13.85 -16.46 -2.33
CA GLY A 269 -12.88 -15.78 -3.19
C GLY A 269 -13.38 -14.44 -3.75
N ILE A 270 -14.45 -13.88 -3.21
CA ILE A 270 -15.00 -12.58 -3.60
C ILE A 270 -13.96 -11.49 -3.31
N PRO A 271 -13.60 -10.62 -4.26
CA PRO A 271 -12.62 -9.57 -4.05
C PRO A 271 -13.29 -8.42 -3.30
N LEU A 272 -12.75 -8.07 -2.13
CA LEU A 272 -13.35 -7.11 -1.19
C LEU A 272 -12.38 -6.00 -0.85
N LYS A 273 -12.87 -4.75 -0.79
CA LYS A 273 -12.06 -3.57 -0.46
C LYS A 273 -11.31 -3.74 0.87
N GLU A 274 -12.03 -4.12 1.92
CA GLU A 274 -11.44 -4.33 3.25
C GLU A 274 -10.63 -5.62 3.34
N GLY A 275 -10.73 -6.51 2.34
CA GLY A 275 -9.76 -7.61 2.16
C GLY A 275 -8.33 -7.11 1.97
N PHE A 276 -8.14 -5.83 1.61
CA PHE A 276 -6.82 -5.18 1.58
C PHE A 276 -6.11 -5.22 2.94
N LEU A 277 -6.83 -5.41 4.05
CA LEU A 277 -6.24 -5.53 5.37
C LEU A 277 -5.52 -6.86 5.62
N LEU A 278 -5.75 -7.88 4.78
CA LEU A 278 -5.26 -9.24 5.00
C LEU A 278 -4.15 -9.61 4.00
N GLU A 279 -2.97 -10.00 4.48
CA GLU A 279 -1.87 -10.54 3.66
C GLU A 279 -2.12 -12.01 3.29
N THR A 280 -3.39 -12.34 3.03
CA THR A 280 -3.90 -13.68 2.80
C THR A 280 -4.87 -13.60 1.63
N ALA A 281 -4.81 -14.55 0.69
CA ALA A 281 -5.65 -14.51 -0.50
C ALA A 281 -7.15 -14.60 -0.15
N PRO A 282 -8.05 -13.87 -0.86
CA PRO A 282 -9.50 -13.96 -0.65
C PRO A 282 -10.05 -15.38 -0.60
N LEU A 283 -9.57 -16.25 -1.51
CA LEU A 283 -9.96 -17.66 -1.55
C LEU A 283 -9.73 -18.36 -0.21
N TYR A 284 -8.57 -18.14 0.42
CA TYR A 284 -8.19 -18.83 1.65
C TYR A 284 -8.96 -18.28 2.87
N TRP A 285 -8.85 -16.99 3.15
CA TRP A 285 -9.44 -16.45 4.38
C TRP A 285 -10.97 -16.51 4.38
N GLN A 286 -11.62 -16.41 3.21
CA GLN A 286 -13.08 -16.59 3.13
C GLN A 286 -13.48 -18.05 3.31
N ALA A 287 -12.69 -18.99 2.79
CA ALA A 287 -12.91 -20.41 3.04
C ALA A 287 -12.82 -20.73 4.54
N THR A 288 -11.84 -20.18 5.28
CA THR A 288 -11.74 -20.43 6.73
C THR A 288 -13.00 -20.00 7.50
N ILE A 289 -13.61 -18.85 7.15
CA ILE A 289 -14.86 -18.40 7.78
C ILE A 289 -15.97 -19.43 7.54
N PHE A 290 -16.09 -19.93 6.31
CA PHE A 290 -17.08 -20.94 5.93
C PHE A 290 -16.86 -22.26 6.70
N LEU A 291 -15.62 -22.77 6.72
CA LEU A 291 -15.27 -24.05 7.35
C LEU A 291 -15.38 -24.01 8.88
N ASP A 292 -14.94 -22.92 9.50
CA ASP A 292 -14.83 -22.85 10.96
C ASP A 292 -16.13 -22.39 11.63
N SER A 293 -16.91 -21.55 10.94
CA SER A 293 -18.02 -20.83 11.55
C SER A 293 -19.40 -21.26 11.09
N PHE A 294 -19.54 -22.00 9.98
CA PHE A 294 -20.85 -22.41 9.46
C PHE A 294 -20.90 -23.93 9.23
N LYS A 295 -20.83 -24.69 10.33
CA LYS A 295 -20.72 -26.16 10.31
C LYS A 295 -22.07 -26.89 10.25
N GLU A 296 -23.05 -26.37 10.99
CA GLU A 296 -24.40 -26.92 11.10
C GLU A 296 -25.40 -26.01 10.37
N GLU A 297 -26.26 -26.63 9.56
CA GLU A 297 -27.40 -25.97 8.92
C GLU A 297 -28.38 -25.44 9.98
N MET A 298 -29.10 -24.36 9.67
CA MET A 298 -30.14 -23.76 10.51
C MET A 298 -29.70 -23.19 11.88
N LYS A 299 -28.46 -23.43 12.30
CA LYS A 299 -27.89 -22.84 13.53
C LYS A 299 -27.62 -21.35 13.36
N ILE A 300 -27.80 -20.62 14.46
CA ILE A 300 -27.50 -19.19 14.53
C ILE A 300 -26.09 -18.99 15.08
N TYR A 301 -25.29 -18.20 14.38
CA TYR A 301 -23.89 -17.91 14.71
C TYR A 301 -23.73 -16.43 15.06
N PRO A 302 -23.35 -16.10 16.31
CA PRO A 302 -23.02 -14.74 16.69
C PRO A 302 -21.75 -14.25 15.98
N LEU A 303 -21.73 -12.97 15.58
CA LEU A 303 -20.56 -12.32 14.98
C LEU A 303 -19.29 -12.49 15.81
N GLN A 304 -19.43 -12.39 17.15
CA GLN A 304 -18.31 -12.55 18.06
C GLN A 304 -17.69 -13.95 17.98
N LYS A 305 -18.49 -15.00 17.74
CA LYS A 305 -17.97 -16.36 17.57
C LYS A 305 -17.20 -16.51 16.26
N ILE A 306 -17.69 -15.89 15.18
CA ILE A 306 -16.98 -15.82 13.89
C ILE A 306 -15.63 -15.12 14.08
N TYR A 307 -15.59 -14.02 14.85
CA TYR A 307 -14.34 -13.34 15.18
C TYR A 307 -13.37 -14.19 15.98
N VAL A 308 -13.85 -14.89 17.00
CA VAL A 308 -12.99 -15.79 17.80
C VAL A 308 -12.38 -16.87 16.91
N ASN A 309 -13.17 -17.49 16.03
CA ASN A 309 -12.66 -18.50 15.10
C ASN A 309 -11.62 -17.92 14.13
N PHE A 310 -11.90 -16.75 13.55
CA PHE A 310 -10.97 -16.08 12.65
C PHE A 310 -9.67 -15.64 13.35
N HIS A 311 -9.77 -15.17 14.59
CA HIS A 311 -8.62 -14.80 15.41
C HIS A 311 -7.73 -16.00 15.70
N LYS A 312 -8.30 -17.18 15.98
CA LYS A 312 -7.51 -18.41 16.15
C LYS A 312 -6.65 -18.74 14.93
N ARG A 313 -7.17 -18.49 13.72
CA ARG A 313 -6.42 -18.65 12.46
C ARG A 313 -5.31 -17.61 12.29
N ILE A 314 -5.48 -16.42 12.88
CA ILE A 314 -4.43 -15.39 12.94
C ILE A 314 -3.33 -15.82 13.93
N ASP A 315 -3.71 -16.27 15.13
CA ASP A 315 -2.77 -16.72 16.16
C ASP A 315 -1.93 -17.92 15.70
N SER A 316 -2.55 -18.84 14.96
CA SER A 316 -1.87 -20.00 14.35
C SER A 316 -1.05 -19.65 13.10
N ARG A 317 -0.97 -18.36 12.72
CA ARG A 317 -0.27 -17.82 11.53
C ARG A 317 -0.80 -18.35 10.19
N GLN A 318 -1.98 -18.96 10.17
CA GLN A 318 -2.64 -19.40 8.94
C GLN A 318 -3.23 -18.22 8.18
N ILE A 319 -3.68 -17.18 8.89
CA ILE A 319 -4.09 -15.91 8.31
C ILE A 319 -3.10 -14.84 8.73
N LYS A 320 -2.43 -14.24 7.76
CA LYS A 320 -1.54 -13.10 7.97
C LYS A 320 -2.29 -11.80 7.73
N ILE A 321 -2.15 -10.83 8.64
CA ILE A 321 -2.68 -9.47 8.52
C ILE A 321 -1.58 -8.57 7.93
N ARG A 322 -1.95 -7.62 7.06
CA ARG A 322 -0.99 -6.62 6.56
C ARG A 322 -0.74 -5.56 7.63
N ASP A 323 0.52 -5.18 7.79
CA ASP A 323 0.92 -4.08 8.65
C ASP A 323 0.85 -2.75 7.88
N PHE A 324 0.18 -1.74 8.45
CA PHE A 324 0.01 -0.41 7.85
C PHE A 324 0.59 0.66 8.77
N PRO A 325 1.81 1.15 8.50
CA PRO A 325 2.44 2.19 9.33
C PRO A 325 1.64 3.50 9.44
N PHE A 326 0.78 3.77 8.46
CA PHE A 326 0.03 5.03 8.32
C PHE A 326 -1.47 4.93 8.57
N ILE A 327 -2.01 3.74 8.86
CA ILE A 327 -3.46 3.52 9.01
C ILE A 327 -3.72 2.94 10.39
N SER A 328 -3.93 3.82 11.37
CA SER A 328 -4.24 3.43 12.75
C SER A 328 -5.55 2.67 12.89
N GLU A 329 -6.50 2.91 11.99
CA GLU A 329 -7.81 2.28 11.98
C GLU A 329 -7.83 0.92 11.27
N ALA A 330 -6.66 0.39 10.87
CA ALA A 330 -6.56 -0.91 10.21
C ALA A 330 -7.00 -2.02 11.17
N ASP A 331 -8.10 -2.69 10.84
CA ASP A 331 -8.70 -3.74 11.68
C ASP A 331 -9.27 -4.84 10.80
N TRP A 332 -8.72 -6.04 10.91
CA TRP A 332 -9.13 -7.21 10.13
C TRP A 332 -10.63 -7.52 10.28
N ARG A 333 -11.27 -7.11 11.39
CA ARG A 333 -12.72 -7.27 11.61
C ARG A 333 -13.54 -6.54 10.56
N LYS A 334 -13.02 -5.47 9.95
CA LYS A 334 -13.65 -4.76 8.81
C LYS A 334 -13.76 -5.66 7.58
N ALA A 335 -12.74 -6.48 7.30
CA ALA A 335 -12.77 -7.44 6.19
C ALA A 335 -13.85 -8.51 6.40
N VAL A 336 -13.92 -9.07 7.61
CA VAL A 336 -14.91 -10.07 7.99
C VAL A 336 -16.33 -9.49 7.94
N LYS A 337 -16.56 -8.29 8.52
CA LYS A 337 -17.86 -7.60 8.44
C LYS A 337 -18.29 -7.36 7.00
N GLN A 338 -17.39 -6.84 6.16
CA GLN A 338 -17.69 -6.59 4.76
C GLN A 338 -18.08 -7.89 4.04
N TYR A 339 -17.37 -9.00 4.31
CA TYR A 339 -17.71 -10.29 3.72
C TYR A 339 -19.09 -10.78 4.14
N LEU A 340 -19.38 -10.80 5.45
CA LEU A 340 -20.69 -11.23 5.94
C LEU A 340 -21.83 -10.37 5.38
N HIS A 341 -21.65 -9.05 5.29
CA HIS A 341 -22.63 -8.17 4.67
C HIS A 341 -22.89 -8.54 3.20
N ILE A 342 -21.84 -8.82 2.42
CA ILE A 342 -21.99 -9.29 1.03
C ILE A 342 -22.72 -10.63 0.98
N LEU A 343 -22.46 -11.55 1.91
CA LEU A 343 -23.18 -12.83 1.97
C LEU A 343 -24.67 -12.65 2.29
N VAL A 344 -25.03 -11.69 3.14
CA VAL A 344 -26.42 -11.33 3.43
C VAL A 344 -27.12 -10.81 2.19
N GLU A 345 -26.51 -9.84 1.49
CA GLU A 345 -27.05 -9.27 0.25
C GLU A 345 -27.23 -10.31 -0.86
N LEU A 346 -26.35 -11.32 -0.90
CA LEU A 346 -26.41 -12.43 -1.85
C LEU A 346 -27.31 -13.58 -1.37
N LYS A 347 -27.99 -13.43 -0.23
CA LYS A 347 -28.87 -14.44 0.38
C LYS A 347 -28.17 -15.79 0.61
N VAL A 348 -26.86 -15.77 0.83
CA VAL A 348 -26.07 -16.95 1.22
C VAL A 348 -26.23 -17.21 2.72
N ILE A 349 -26.27 -16.13 3.49
CA ILE A 349 -26.63 -16.12 4.91
C ILE A 349 -27.75 -15.11 5.11
N GLU A 350 -28.41 -15.17 6.26
CA GLU A 350 -29.33 -14.13 6.72
C GLU A 350 -28.90 -13.62 8.10
N GLU A 351 -29.16 -12.35 8.36
CA GLU A 351 -28.98 -11.74 9.68
C GLU A 351 -30.32 -11.80 10.43
N VAL A 352 -30.50 -12.81 11.28
CA VAL A 352 -31.77 -13.08 11.99
C VAL A 352 -32.09 -11.96 12.99
N LYS A 353 -31.03 -11.39 13.58
CA LYS A 353 -31.05 -10.20 14.44
C LYS A 353 -29.66 -9.55 14.38
N PRO A 354 -29.48 -8.28 14.80
CA PRO A 354 -28.21 -7.57 14.66
C PRO A 354 -27.02 -8.38 15.19
N HIS A 355 -26.08 -8.69 14.31
CA HIS A 355 -24.87 -9.49 14.56
C HIS A 355 -25.07 -10.99 14.81
N PHE A 356 -26.18 -11.57 14.36
CA PHE A 356 -26.45 -13.01 14.44
C PHE A 356 -26.84 -13.56 13.08
N TYR A 357 -26.07 -14.51 12.56
CA TYR A 357 -26.19 -15.00 11.20
C TYR A 357 -26.63 -16.46 11.14
N ARG A 358 -27.47 -16.81 10.16
CA ARG A 358 -27.84 -18.19 9.84
C ARG A 358 -27.48 -18.50 8.39
N MET A 359 -26.87 -19.67 8.16
CA MET A 359 -26.52 -20.12 6.81
C MET A 359 -27.80 -20.58 6.07
N LEU A 360 -28.01 -20.03 4.87
CA LEU A 360 -29.10 -20.42 3.97
C LEU A 360 -28.63 -21.39 2.88
N TYR A 361 -27.33 -21.39 2.59
CA TYR A 361 -26.73 -22.30 1.63
C TYR A 361 -26.72 -23.74 2.15
N LYS A 362 -27.27 -24.67 1.37
CA LYS A 362 -27.29 -26.11 1.65
C LYS A 362 -26.15 -26.80 0.90
N LYS A 363 -25.39 -27.66 1.58
CA LYS A 363 -24.29 -28.43 0.95
C LYS A 363 -24.92 -29.57 0.11
N LYS A 364 -25.13 -29.34 -1.19
CA LYS A 364 -25.64 -30.36 -2.12
C LYS A 364 -24.55 -31.32 -2.60
N ILE A 365 -24.95 -32.49 -3.11
CA ILE A 365 -24.08 -33.39 -3.87
C ILE A 365 -23.51 -32.60 -5.05
N ARG A 366 -22.17 -32.58 -5.16
CA ARG A 366 -21.47 -31.71 -6.10
C ARG A 366 -21.07 -32.52 -7.33
N ASN A 367 -21.71 -32.23 -8.45
CA ASN A 367 -21.24 -32.60 -9.77
C ASN A 367 -20.92 -31.31 -10.57
N TYR A 368 -20.27 -31.46 -11.72
CA TYR A 368 -19.85 -30.33 -12.55
C TYR A 368 -21.04 -29.47 -13.00
N GLU A 369 -22.14 -30.08 -13.44
CA GLU A 369 -23.32 -29.37 -13.93
C GLU A 369 -23.98 -28.50 -12.85
N ILE A 370 -24.17 -29.05 -11.65
CA ILE A 370 -24.75 -28.32 -10.51
C ILE A 370 -23.82 -27.17 -10.10
N GLN A 371 -22.51 -27.40 -10.05
CA GLN A 371 -21.53 -26.35 -9.73
C GLN A 371 -21.58 -25.20 -10.74
N GLU A 372 -21.64 -25.49 -12.04
CA GLU A 372 -21.73 -24.48 -13.09
C GLU A 372 -23.03 -23.65 -13.01
N GLN A 373 -24.16 -24.31 -12.73
CA GLN A 373 -25.45 -23.63 -12.54
C GLN A 373 -25.44 -22.72 -11.31
N GLU A 374 -24.92 -23.20 -10.17
CA GLU A 374 -24.76 -22.39 -8.96
C GLU A 374 -23.84 -21.19 -9.19
N GLU A 375 -22.71 -21.40 -9.87
CA GLU A 375 -21.78 -20.35 -10.25
C GLU A 375 -22.44 -19.30 -11.15
N ALA A 376 -23.16 -19.72 -12.19
CA ALA A 376 -23.86 -18.81 -13.11
C ALA A 376 -24.90 -17.93 -12.38
N MET A 377 -25.71 -18.52 -11.51
CA MET A 377 -26.70 -17.80 -10.72
C MET A 377 -26.04 -16.80 -9.76
N PHE A 378 -25.03 -17.25 -9.01
CA PHE A 378 -24.29 -16.42 -8.08
C PHE A 378 -23.62 -15.24 -8.79
N TYR A 379 -22.93 -15.48 -9.90
CA TYR A 379 -22.24 -14.46 -10.67
C TYR A 379 -23.20 -13.40 -11.23
N LYS A 380 -24.42 -13.79 -11.62
CA LYS A 380 -25.47 -12.85 -12.06
C LYS A 380 -25.91 -11.93 -10.91
N GLN A 381 -26.07 -12.45 -9.70
CA GLN A 381 -26.44 -11.65 -8.53
C GLN A 381 -25.30 -10.73 -8.08
N LEU A 382 -24.08 -11.25 -7.97
CA LEU A 382 -22.91 -10.47 -7.58
C LEU A 382 -22.64 -9.32 -8.56
N LYS A 383 -22.79 -9.54 -9.87
CA LYS A 383 -22.65 -8.47 -10.87
C LYS A 383 -23.66 -7.33 -10.66
N LYS A 384 -24.92 -7.64 -10.30
CA LYS A 384 -25.93 -6.63 -9.97
C LYS A 384 -25.53 -5.82 -8.75
N LEU A 385 -24.99 -6.48 -7.72
CA LEU A 385 -24.56 -5.83 -6.47
C LEU A 385 -23.37 -4.91 -6.70
N VAL A 386 -22.34 -5.38 -7.41
CA VAL A 386 -21.16 -4.58 -7.78
C VAL A 386 -21.56 -3.36 -8.63
N ASN A 387 -22.61 -3.49 -9.44
CA ASN A 387 -23.13 -2.38 -10.24
C ASN A 387 -23.98 -1.37 -9.45
N LYS A 388 -24.49 -1.71 -8.25
CA LYS A 388 -25.26 -0.78 -7.39
C LYS A 388 -24.39 0.06 -6.45
N GLN A 389 -23.26 -0.50 -6.00
CA GLN A 389 -22.25 0.19 -5.20
C GLN A 389 -21.47 1.21 -6.02
#